data_AF-A0A1H8EK69-F1
#
_entry.id   AF-A0A1H8EK69-F1
#
_cell.length_a   1.000
_cell.length_b   1.000
_cell.length_c   1.000
_cell.angle_alpha   90.00
_cell.angle_beta   90.00
_cell.angle_gamma   90.00
#
_symmetry.space_group_name_H-M   'P 1'
#
loop_
_entity.id
_entity.type
_entity.pdbx_description
1 polymer ?
#
loop_
_entity_poly.entity_id
_entity_poly.type
_entity_poly.pdbx_seq_one_letter_code
_entity_poly.pdbx_strand_id
1 'polypeptide(L)'
;MSNVTINKIKYQESSGKLTIEYMRTNENKKPSYHTSIFNDEPAPEFFTALKNLTKPTLNILGLGALLIKRIKPYAVSFKYAEDKTMSAVISSMFYVPSADREIVVNTPLMKCPSDEVEASQAGFFNQEAVDALWAFEQEARKYLDGKRNQISLFGEDTEAETITDDVSVVDVPKQNNVVQMPTVAQ
;
A
#
# COMPACT_ATOMS: atom_id res chain seq x y z
N MET A 1 -16.00 0.97 -17.26
CA MET A 1 -15.06 1.19 -16.13
C MET A 1 -13.63 1.16 -16.66
N SER A 2 -12.72 2.03 -16.20
CA SER A 2 -11.32 2.01 -16.66
C SER A 2 -10.57 0.81 -16.07
N ASN A 3 -10.05 -0.07 -16.91
CA ASN A 3 -9.28 -1.24 -16.46
C ASN A 3 -7.82 -0.83 -16.21
N VAL A 4 -7.30 -1.10 -15.01
CA VAL A 4 -5.94 -0.72 -14.59
C VAL A 4 -5.11 -1.98 -14.37
N THR A 5 -4.03 -2.09 -15.14
CA THR A 5 -3.04 -3.17 -15.04
C THR A 5 -1.74 -2.59 -14.53
N ILE A 6 -1.31 -3.00 -13.33
CA ILE A 6 -0.07 -2.53 -12.73
C ILE A 6 1.10 -3.29 -13.34
N ASN A 7 2.07 -2.59 -13.91
CA ASN A 7 3.27 -3.17 -14.50
C ASN A 7 4.44 -3.18 -13.52
N LYS A 8 4.54 -2.16 -12.65
CA LYS A 8 5.64 -2.07 -11.71
C LYS A 8 5.28 -1.24 -10.50
N ILE A 9 5.73 -1.69 -9.35
CA ILE A 9 5.65 -0.95 -8.09
C ILE A 9 7.07 -0.86 -7.56
N LYS A 10 7.55 0.35 -7.26
CA LYS A 10 8.88 0.59 -6.71
C LYS A 10 8.77 1.56 -5.54
N TYR A 11 9.26 1.15 -4.39
CA TYR A 11 9.46 2.01 -3.24
C TYR A 11 10.95 2.31 -3.06
N GLN A 12 11.29 3.59 -2.90
CA GLN A 12 12.65 4.04 -2.68
C GLN A 12 12.77 4.67 -1.29
N GLU A 13 13.19 3.85 -0.32
CA GLU A 13 13.33 4.22 1.10
C GLU A 13 14.22 5.44 1.31
N SER A 14 15.33 5.55 0.55
CA SER A 14 16.24 6.71 0.62
C SER A 14 15.61 8.06 0.27
N SER A 15 14.48 8.05 -0.44
CA SER A 15 13.79 9.27 -0.87
C SER A 15 12.33 9.35 -0.41
N GLY A 16 11.82 8.32 0.28
CA GLY A 16 10.40 8.19 0.62
C GLY A 16 9.47 8.14 -0.60
N LYS A 17 9.97 7.77 -1.79
CA LYS A 17 9.20 7.84 -3.05
C LYS A 17 8.60 6.50 -3.41
N LEU A 18 7.29 6.47 -3.62
CA LEU A 18 6.57 5.35 -4.21
C LEU A 18 6.27 5.65 -5.68
N THR A 19 6.75 4.80 -6.58
CA THR A 19 6.48 4.88 -8.02
C THR A 19 5.65 3.68 -8.44
N ILE A 20 4.53 3.95 -9.10
CA ILE A 20 3.63 2.94 -9.66
C ILE A 20 3.53 3.18 -11.16
N GLU A 21 3.97 2.21 -11.96
CA GLU A 21 3.81 2.19 -13.40
C GLU A 21 2.64 1.28 -13.74
N TYR A 22 1.67 1.79 -14.50
CA TYR A 22 0.46 1.06 -14.86
C TYR A 22 -0.04 1.43 -16.25
N MET A 23 -0.79 0.51 -16.83
CA MET A 23 -1.53 0.73 -18.06
C MET A 23 -3.00 0.95 -17.72
N ARG A 24 -3.60 2.01 -18.28
CA ARG A 24 -5.03 2.27 -18.18
C ARG A 24 -5.69 2.06 -19.55
N THR A 25 -6.69 1.19 -19.58
CA THR A 25 -7.53 0.93 -20.74
C THR A 25 -8.93 1.46 -20.46
N ASN A 26 -9.36 2.43 -21.25
CA ASN A 26 -10.74 2.92 -21.21
C ASN A 26 -11.54 2.24 -22.33
N GLU A 27 -12.80 1.89 -22.06
CA GLU A 27 -13.73 1.44 -23.08
C GLU A 27 -13.69 2.43 -24.25
N ASN A 28 -13.32 1.95 -25.44
CA ASN A 28 -13.19 2.71 -26.70
C ASN A 28 -11.94 3.59 -26.91
N LYS A 29 -10.89 3.47 -26.08
CA LYS A 29 -9.60 4.16 -26.32
C LYS A 29 -8.42 3.19 -26.35
N LYS A 30 -7.38 3.55 -27.10
CA LYS A 30 -6.10 2.85 -27.09
C LYS A 30 -5.54 2.80 -25.66
N PRO A 31 -4.86 1.71 -25.25
CA PRO A 31 -4.22 1.63 -23.95
C PRO A 31 -3.21 2.77 -23.79
N SER A 32 -3.17 3.34 -22.59
CA SER A 32 -2.27 4.43 -22.23
C SER A 32 -1.39 4.02 -21.05
N TYR A 33 -0.10 4.29 -21.15
CA TYR A 33 0.88 4.00 -20.10
C TYR A 33 1.03 5.23 -19.20
N HIS A 34 0.97 5.00 -17.89
CA HIS A 34 1.05 6.03 -16.87
C HIS A 34 2.11 5.65 -15.83
N THR A 35 2.82 6.66 -15.35
CA THR A 35 3.70 6.54 -14.19
C THR A 35 3.24 7.55 -13.15
N SER A 36 2.83 7.07 -11.99
CA SER A 36 2.49 7.92 -10.86
C SER A 36 3.60 7.84 -9.83
N ILE A 37 4.09 9.00 -9.40
CA ILE A 37 5.12 9.15 -8.37
C ILE A 37 4.46 9.84 -7.18
N PHE A 38 4.52 9.19 -6.03
CA PHE A 38 4.03 9.68 -4.76
C PHE A 38 5.23 9.97 -3.87
N ASN A 39 5.23 11.14 -3.24
CA ASN A 39 6.24 11.52 -2.25
C ASN A 39 5.71 11.39 -0.81
N ASP A 40 4.46 10.94 -0.65
CA ASP A 40 3.84 10.71 0.65
C ASP A 40 4.31 9.37 1.21
N GLU A 41 4.48 9.29 2.53
CA GLU A 41 4.86 8.06 3.19
C GLU A 41 3.75 7.00 3.03
N PRO A 42 4.09 5.77 2.59
CA PRO A 42 3.12 4.71 2.49
C PRO A 42 2.47 4.37 3.84
N ALA A 43 1.22 3.93 3.81
CA ALA A 43 0.54 3.30 4.93
C ALA A 43 1.32 2.07 5.45
N PRO A 44 1.27 1.77 6.76
CA PRO A 44 1.98 0.64 7.39
C PRO A 44 1.71 -0.73 6.73
N GLU A 45 0.51 -0.91 6.17
CA GLU A 45 0.08 -2.11 5.46
C GLU A 45 0.93 -2.36 4.21
N PHE A 46 1.32 -1.29 3.50
CA PHE A 46 2.18 -1.38 2.33
C PHE A 46 3.57 -1.92 2.70
N PHE A 47 4.15 -1.42 3.78
CA PHE A 47 5.44 -1.91 4.29
C PHE A 47 5.37 -3.36 4.76
N THR A 48 4.24 -3.73 5.39
CA THR A 48 3.99 -5.11 5.82
C THR A 48 3.92 -6.05 4.62
N ALA A 49 3.17 -5.68 3.58
CA ALA A 49 3.09 -6.45 2.34
C ALA A 49 4.44 -6.57 1.64
N LEU A 50 5.22 -5.48 1.57
CA LEU A 50 6.56 -5.48 1.00
C LEU A 50 7.52 -6.40 1.76
N LYS A 51 7.47 -6.37 3.10
CA LYS A 51 8.28 -7.25 3.96
C LYS A 51 7.90 -8.72 3.81
N ASN A 52 6.62 -9.03 3.59
CA ASN A 52 6.15 -10.40 3.36
C ASN A 52 6.74 -11.02 2.08
N LEU A 53 7.16 -10.21 1.10
CA LEU A 53 7.85 -10.68 -0.11
C LEU A 53 9.28 -11.19 0.15
N THR A 54 9.84 -10.95 1.34
CA THR A 54 11.21 -11.37 1.68
C THR A 54 11.35 -12.88 1.68
N LYS A 55 10.38 -13.60 2.26
CA LYS A 55 10.38 -15.07 2.33
C LYS A 55 10.28 -15.70 0.92
N PRO A 56 9.32 -15.30 0.06
CA PRO A 56 9.30 -15.67 -1.35
C PRO A 56 10.62 -15.41 -2.08
N THR A 57 11.22 -14.23 -1.88
CA THR A 57 12.46 -13.85 -2.57
C THR A 57 13.62 -14.78 -2.18
N LEU A 58 13.79 -15.07 -0.89
CA LEU A 58 14.81 -16.01 -0.42
C LEU A 58 14.60 -17.41 -0.98
N ASN A 59 13.37 -17.91 -0.96
CA ASN A 59 13.02 -19.23 -1.48
C ASN A 59 13.37 -19.34 -2.97
N ILE A 60 13.03 -18.34 -3.77
CA ILE A 60 13.31 -18.32 -5.22
C ILE A 60 14.81 -18.24 -5.51
N LEU A 61 15.56 -17.48 -4.71
CA LEU A 61 17.02 -17.37 -4.86
C LEU A 61 17.78 -18.56 -4.26
N GLY A 62 17.08 -19.52 -3.64
CA GLY A 62 17.72 -20.65 -2.95
C GLY A 62 18.54 -20.22 -1.73
N LEU A 63 18.22 -19.07 -1.14
CA LEU A 63 18.95 -18.51 0.00
C LEU A 63 18.33 -18.97 1.32
N GLY A 64 19.17 -19.34 2.28
CA GLY A 64 18.72 -19.78 3.60
C GLY A 64 18.05 -18.66 4.41
N ALA A 65 17.11 -19.04 5.28
CA ALA A 65 16.32 -18.12 6.12
C ALA A 65 17.18 -17.20 7.03
N LEU A 66 18.43 -17.56 7.31
CA LEU A 66 19.37 -16.73 8.08
C LEU A 66 19.67 -15.39 7.40
N LEU A 67 19.46 -15.29 6.08
CA LEU A 67 19.72 -14.08 5.31
C LEU A 67 18.51 -13.12 5.27
N ILE A 68 17.39 -13.44 5.94
CA ILE A 68 16.17 -12.62 5.94
C ILE A 68 16.37 -11.19 6.42
N LYS A 69 17.32 -10.96 7.32
CA LYS A 69 17.66 -9.61 7.81
C LYS A 69 18.54 -8.82 6.84
N ARG A 70 19.16 -9.49 5.87
CA ARG A 70 20.08 -8.89 4.90
C ARG A 70 19.41 -8.57 3.57
N ILE A 71 18.22 -9.10 3.32
CA ILE A 71 17.48 -8.86 2.08
C ILE A 71 16.26 -7.98 2.35
N LYS A 72 16.09 -6.95 1.52
CA LYS A 72 14.99 -5.99 1.60
C LYS A 72 14.38 -5.81 0.22
N PRO A 73 13.22 -6.44 -0.06
CA PRO A 73 12.46 -6.16 -1.27
C PRO A 73 12.09 -4.68 -1.32
N TYR A 74 12.22 -4.07 -2.50
CA TYR A 74 11.86 -2.66 -2.71
C TYR A 74 11.05 -2.44 -3.98
N ALA A 75 11.07 -3.36 -4.94
CA ALA A 75 10.25 -3.25 -6.14
C ALA A 75 9.78 -4.60 -6.65
N VAL A 76 8.62 -4.60 -7.28
CA VAL A 76 8.04 -5.74 -7.99
C VAL A 76 7.66 -5.27 -9.39
N SER A 77 8.12 -6.02 -10.40
CA SER A 77 7.72 -5.80 -11.79
C SER A 77 6.83 -6.95 -12.23
N PHE A 78 5.60 -6.63 -12.63
CA PHE A 78 4.61 -7.56 -13.13
C PHE A 78 4.63 -7.56 -14.66
N LYS A 79 4.46 -8.74 -15.23
CA LYS A 79 4.28 -8.96 -16.67
C LYS A 79 3.07 -9.84 -16.86
N TYR A 80 2.25 -9.51 -17.83
CA TYR A 80 1.07 -10.28 -18.18
C TYR A 80 1.26 -10.83 -19.57
N ALA A 81 1.11 -12.14 -19.73
CA ALA A 81 1.07 -12.79 -21.03
C ALA A 81 -0.33 -12.64 -21.68
N GLU A 82 -0.46 -13.00 -22.96
CA GLU A 82 -1.71 -12.87 -23.72
C GLU A 82 -2.85 -13.73 -23.13
N ASP A 83 -2.49 -14.84 -22.48
CA ASP A 83 -3.36 -15.73 -21.72
C ASP A 83 -3.78 -15.17 -20.35
N LYS A 84 -3.37 -13.93 -20.02
CA LYS A 84 -3.53 -13.26 -18.72
C LYS A 84 -2.75 -13.89 -17.58
N THR A 85 -1.81 -14.81 -17.85
CA THR A 85 -0.93 -15.35 -16.82
C THR A 85 -0.02 -14.25 -16.29
N MET A 86 -0.12 -13.99 -14.99
CA MET A 86 0.74 -13.02 -14.30
C MET A 86 2.12 -13.63 -14.08
N SER A 87 3.17 -12.90 -14.37
CA SER A 87 4.56 -13.23 -14.03
C SER A 87 5.17 -12.05 -13.29
N ALA A 88 6.07 -12.30 -12.34
CA ALA A 88 6.71 -11.22 -11.59
C ALA A 88 8.21 -11.43 -11.40
N VAL A 89 8.89 -10.29 -11.27
CA VAL A 89 10.29 -10.19 -10.84
C VAL A 89 10.32 -9.32 -9.59
N ILE A 90 10.90 -9.85 -8.51
CA ILE A 90 11.08 -9.12 -7.25
C ILE A 90 12.51 -8.58 -7.24
N SER A 91 12.65 -7.26 -7.09
CA SER A 91 13.91 -6.57 -6.91
C SER A 91 14.11 -6.25 -5.43
N SER A 92 15.25 -6.67 -4.91
CA SER A 92 15.62 -6.52 -3.50
C SER A 92 17.02 -5.95 -3.34
N MET A 93 17.24 -5.20 -2.26
CA MET A 93 18.58 -4.86 -1.79
C MET A 93 19.10 -5.99 -0.93
N PHE A 94 20.35 -6.39 -1.14
CA PHE A 94 21.04 -7.40 -0.36
C PHE A 94 22.30 -6.80 0.27
N TYR A 95 22.37 -6.80 1.59
CA TYR A 95 23.53 -6.31 2.33
C TYR A 95 24.63 -7.36 2.36
N VAL A 96 25.82 -6.99 1.86
CA VAL A 96 27.03 -7.82 1.83
C VAL A 96 28.00 -7.33 2.91
N PRO A 97 28.09 -8.02 4.08
CA PRO A 97 28.88 -7.53 5.21
C PRO A 97 30.39 -7.44 4.91
N SER A 98 30.91 -8.32 4.05
CA SER A 98 32.33 -8.31 3.70
C SER A 98 32.77 -7.09 2.90
N ALA A 99 31.83 -6.45 2.21
CA ALA A 99 32.08 -5.24 1.41
C ALA A 99 31.48 -3.97 2.04
N ASP A 100 30.76 -4.12 3.16
CA ASP A 100 29.94 -3.08 3.80
C ASP A 100 29.09 -2.28 2.79
N ARG A 101 28.45 -3.00 1.87
CA ARG A 101 27.66 -2.42 0.78
C ARG A 101 26.38 -3.20 0.53
N GLU A 102 25.38 -2.48 0.05
CA GLU A 102 24.16 -3.08 -0.48
C GLU A 102 24.30 -3.28 -1.99
N ILE A 103 23.88 -4.45 -2.47
CA ILE A 103 23.79 -4.78 -3.90
C ILE A 103 22.33 -5.02 -4.28
N VAL A 104 21.97 -4.73 -5.52
CA VAL A 104 20.65 -5.06 -6.05
C VAL A 104 20.65 -6.52 -6.52
N VAL A 105 19.70 -7.30 -6.01
CA VAL A 105 19.44 -8.68 -6.42
C VAL A 105 18.03 -8.77 -6.97
N ASN A 106 17.89 -9.33 -8.16
CA ASN A 106 16.60 -9.58 -8.79
C ASN A 106 16.33 -11.09 -8.80
N THR A 107 15.09 -11.48 -8.54
CA THR A 107 14.68 -12.86 -8.79
C THR A 107 14.62 -13.14 -10.30
N PRO A 108 14.76 -14.42 -10.72
CA PRO A 108 14.28 -14.85 -12.01
C PRO A 108 12.81 -14.47 -12.22
N LEU A 109 12.39 -14.40 -13.48
CA LEU A 109 10.98 -14.25 -13.83
C LEU A 109 10.26 -15.54 -13.46
N MET A 110 9.33 -15.45 -12.51
CA MET A 110 8.49 -16.57 -12.08
C MET A 110 7.04 -16.30 -12.50
N LYS A 111 6.31 -17.36 -12.86
CA LYS A 111 4.89 -17.29 -13.25
C LYS A 111 3.99 -17.55 -12.04
N CYS A 112 2.82 -16.93 -12.00
CA CYS A 112 1.75 -17.36 -11.12
C CYS A 112 1.21 -18.70 -11.63
N PRO A 113 1.11 -19.71 -10.77
CA PRO A 113 0.46 -20.98 -11.11
C PRO A 113 -1.05 -20.79 -11.23
N SER A 114 -1.67 -21.63 -12.06
CA SER A 114 -3.13 -21.73 -12.20
C SER A 114 -3.74 -22.76 -11.24
N ASP A 115 -2.93 -23.73 -10.80
CA ASP A 115 -3.30 -24.81 -9.89
C ASP A 115 -2.13 -25.21 -8.95
N GLU A 116 -2.41 -26.09 -7.98
CA GLU A 116 -1.40 -26.56 -7.02
C GLU A 116 -0.28 -27.40 -7.64
N VAL A 117 -0.54 -28.02 -8.80
CA VAL A 117 0.45 -28.84 -9.52
C VAL A 117 1.50 -27.92 -10.14
N GLU A 118 1.08 -26.84 -10.80
CA GLU A 118 1.97 -25.79 -11.31
C GLU A 118 2.70 -25.09 -10.17
N ALA A 119 2.04 -24.82 -9.04
CA ALA A 119 2.66 -24.17 -7.87
C ALA A 119 3.85 -24.95 -7.28
N SER A 120 3.91 -26.25 -7.56
CA SER A 120 4.98 -27.16 -7.14
C SER A 120 6.10 -27.31 -8.17
N GLN A 121 5.98 -26.70 -9.36
CA GLN A 121 6.96 -26.80 -10.44
C GLN A 121 7.99 -25.68 -10.41
N ALA A 122 9.18 -25.97 -10.91
CA ALA A 122 10.22 -24.96 -11.12
C ALA A 122 9.76 -23.91 -12.13
N GLY A 123 9.99 -22.63 -11.82
CA GLY A 123 9.57 -21.49 -12.65
C GLY A 123 8.21 -20.89 -12.25
N PHE A 124 7.51 -21.49 -11.28
CA PHE A 124 6.28 -20.95 -10.71
C PHE A 124 6.46 -20.48 -9.27
N PHE A 125 5.71 -19.46 -8.89
CA PHE A 125 5.57 -19.07 -7.49
C PHE A 125 4.79 -20.13 -6.72
N ASN A 126 5.12 -20.33 -5.44
CA ASN A 126 4.24 -21.07 -4.54
C ASN A 126 3.03 -20.20 -4.15
N GLN A 127 1.96 -20.82 -3.63
CA GLN A 127 0.74 -20.08 -3.27
C GLN A 127 1.00 -18.93 -2.28
N GLU A 128 1.84 -19.14 -1.26
CA GLU A 128 2.20 -18.09 -0.30
C GLU A 128 2.82 -16.84 -0.99
N ALA A 129 3.66 -17.05 -2.01
CA ALA A 129 4.26 -15.95 -2.76
C ALA A 129 3.24 -15.23 -3.64
N VAL A 130 2.32 -15.97 -4.25
CA VAL A 130 1.22 -15.41 -5.05
C VAL A 130 0.35 -14.52 -4.17
N ASP A 131 -0.05 -15.00 -3.00
CA ASP A 131 -0.88 -14.24 -2.06
C ASP A 131 -0.17 -12.96 -1.60
N ALA A 132 1.12 -13.05 -1.28
CA ALA A 132 1.92 -11.89 -0.90
C ALA A 132 2.06 -10.86 -2.04
N LEU A 133 2.21 -11.31 -3.28
CA LEU A 133 2.26 -10.43 -4.47
C LEU A 133 0.94 -9.71 -4.70
N TRP A 134 -0.19 -10.43 -4.61
CA TRP A 134 -1.51 -9.82 -4.76
C TRP A 134 -1.86 -8.87 -3.61
N ALA A 135 -1.46 -9.19 -2.38
CA ALA A 135 -1.62 -8.28 -1.25
C ALA A 135 -0.84 -6.98 -1.48
N PHE A 136 0.41 -7.08 -1.94
CA PHE A 136 1.24 -5.92 -2.26
C PHE A 136 0.67 -5.09 -3.42
N GLU A 137 0.15 -5.75 -4.46
CA GLU A 137 -0.51 -5.06 -5.57
C GLU A 137 -1.79 -4.35 -5.12
N GLN A 138 -2.60 -4.97 -4.27
CA GLN A 138 -3.82 -4.36 -3.72
C GLN A 138 -3.51 -3.09 -2.92
N GLU A 139 -2.46 -3.11 -2.09
CA GLU A 139 -2.03 -1.90 -1.41
C GLU A 139 -1.66 -0.79 -2.40
N ALA A 140 -0.92 -1.10 -3.48
CA ALA A 140 -0.60 -0.14 -4.53
C ALA A 140 -1.85 0.40 -5.26
N ARG A 141 -2.88 -0.42 -5.47
CA ARG A 141 -4.16 0.01 -6.05
C ARG A 141 -4.87 1.04 -5.17
N LYS A 142 -4.82 0.90 -3.84
CA LYS A 142 -5.39 1.90 -2.91
C LYS A 142 -4.76 3.30 -3.11
N TYR A 143 -3.46 3.39 -3.40
CA TYR A 143 -2.81 4.68 -3.72
C TYR A 143 -3.32 5.30 -5.02
N LEU A 144 -3.55 4.47 -6.04
CA LEU A 144 -4.11 4.93 -7.32
C LEU A 144 -5.55 5.41 -7.17
N ASP A 145 -6.33 4.78 -6.29
CA ASP A 145 -7.71 5.16 -5.97
C ASP A 145 -7.82 6.34 -5.00
N GLY A 146 -6.69 6.89 -4.54
CA GLY A 146 -6.65 8.04 -3.63
C GLY A 146 -6.93 7.72 -2.16
N LYS A 147 -7.10 6.44 -1.81
CA LYS A 147 -7.17 5.96 -0.40
C LYS A 147 -5.76 5.88 0.18
N ARG A 148 -5.13 7.04 0.32
CA ARG A 148 -3.80 7.21 0.92
C ARG A 148 -3.93 7.12 2.45
N ASN A 149 -2.81 7.24 3.16
CA ASN A 149 -2.81 7.44 4.61
C ASN A 149 -3.41 8.82 4.94
N GLN A 150 -4.72 8.95 4.72
CA GLN A 150 -5.50 10.14 4.95
C GLN A 150 -5.86 10.10 6.43
N ILE A 151 -5.08 10.82 7.25
CA ILE A 151 -5.57 11.22 8.56
C ILE A 151 -6.90 11.92 8.27
N SER A 152 -8.00 11.40 8.83
CA SER A 152 -9.32 12.01 8.68
C SER A 152 -9.22 13.46 9.14
N LEU A 153 -9.19 14.39 8.18
CA LEU A 153 -9.08 15.84 8.44
C LEU A 153 -10.38 16.43 8.98
N PHE A 154 -11.45 15.64 8.92
CA PHE A 154 -12.68 15.84 9.64
C PHE A 154 -12.84 14.60 10.51
N GLY A 155 -12.99 14.77 11.83
CA GLY A 155 -13.17 13.66 12.75
C GLY A 155 -14.28 12.73 12.28
N GLU A 156 -14.22 11.47 12.69
CA GLU A 156 -15.32 10.52 12.50
C GLU A 156 -16.63 11.18 12.94
N ASP A 157 -17.47 11.56 11.96
CA ASP A 157 -18.88 11.79 12.23
C ASP A 157 -19.42 10.44 12.66
N THR A 158 -19.42 10.25 13.98
CA THR A 158 -20.06 9.12 14.63
C THR A 158 -21.56 9.33 14.46
N GLU A 159 -22.10 8.92 13.31
CA GLU A 159 -23.52 8.65 13.16
C GLU A 159 -23.86 7.42 14.02
N ALA A 160 -24.19 7.70 15.28
CA ALA A 160 -25.03 6.83 16.08
C ALA A 160 -26.30 7.63 16.42
N GLU A 161 -27.25 7.64 15.47
CA GLU A 161 -28.63 7.94 15.80
C GLU A 161 -29.12 6.94 16.85
N THR A 162 -29.34 7.41 18.07
CA THR A 162 -30.27 6.77 19.00
C THR A 162 -31.20 7.85 19.53
N ILE A 163 -32.38 7.91 18.90
CA ILE A 163 -33.56 8.60 19.41
C ILE A 163 -34.14 7.73 20.54
N THR A 164 -34.23 8.25 21.76
CA THR A 164 -35.27 7.84 22.73
C THR A 164 -35.74 9.05 23.54
N ASP A 165 -37.07 9.14 23.61
CA ASP A 165 -37.92 10.25 24.07
C ASP A 165 -37.76 10.75 25.52
N ASP A 166 -38.02 12.06 25.65
CA ASP A 166 -38.86 12.79 26.64
C ASP A 166 -38.81 12.41 28.15
N VAL A 167 -38.44 13.37 29.01
CA VAL A 167 -39.35 13.97 30.03
C VAL A 167 -38.76 15.30 30.51
N SER A 168 -39.61 16.32 30.43
CA SER A 168 -39.44 17.67 30.96
C SER A 168 -39.75 17.75 32.47
N VAL A 169 -38.92 18.47 33.25
CA VAL A 169 -39.41 19.25 34.41
C VAL A 169 -38.60 20.54 34.56
N VAL A 170 -39.36 21.62 34.55
CA VAL A 170 -39.02 23.04 34.72
C VAL A 170 -38.74 23.34 36.20
N ASP A 171 -37.76 24.19 36.51
CA ASP A 171 -37.96 25.20 37.55
C ASP A 171 -37.02 26.41 37.40
N VAL A 172 -37.60 27.60 37.40
CA VAL A 172 -36.98 28.94 37.31
C VAL A 172 -37.61 29.77 38.42
N PRO A 173 -36.86 30.61 39.18
CA PRO A 173 -37.01 32.07 39.01
C PRO A 173 -35.67 32.84 39.14
N LYS A 174 -35.33 33.78 38.23
CA LYS A 174 -35.59 35.25 38.28
C LYS A 174 -35.04 35.91 39.58
N GLN A 175 -34.25 36.99 39.60
CA GLN A 175 -34.39 38.26 38.85
C GLN A 175 -33.22 39.25 39.16
N ASN A 176 -32.97 40.16 38.20
CA ASN A 176 -32.67 41.60 38.37
C ASN A 176 -31.25 42.18 38.63
N ASN A 177 -30.78 42.95 37.62
CA ASN A 177 -30.35 44.37 37.64
C ASN A 177 -28.99 44.70 38.35
N VAL A 178 -27.98 45.44 37.82
CA VAL A 178 -27.91 46.81 37.25
C VAL A 178 -26.44 47.11 36.82
N VAL A 179 -26.19 47.67 35.61
CA VAL A 179 -25.32 48.83 35.19
C VAL A 179 -23.88 48.95 35.78
N GLN A 180 -22.74 49.19 35.08
CA GLN A 180 -22.30 50.34 34.23
C GLN A 180 -20.82 50.16 33.74
N MET A 181 -20.46 50.65 32.55
CA MET A 181 -19.07 51.04 32.14
C MET A 181 -18.76 52.47 32.69
N PRO A 182 -17.52 53.03 32.83
CA PRO A 182 -16.48 53.10 31.80
C PRO A 182 -14.97 53.23 32.23
N THR A 183 -14.11 53.21 31.20
CA THR A 183 -12.83 53.92 30.96
C THR A 183 -12.09 54.62 32.12
N VAL A 184 -10.81 54.28 32.29
CA VAL A 184 -9.82 55.12 32.99
C VAL A 184 -8.70 55.49 32.01
N ALA A 185 -8.56 56.78 31.78
CA ALA A 185 -7.34 57.40 31.25
C ALA A 185 -6.66 58.11 32.41
N GLN A 186 -5.36 57.86 32.61
CA GLN A 186 -4.40 58.78 33.21
C GLN A 186 -3.00 58.39 32.75
#